data_AF-A0A061IY01-F1
#
_entry.id   AF-A0A061IY01-F1
#
_cell.length_a   1.000
_cell.length_b   1.000
_cell.length_c   1.000
_cell.angle_alpha   90.00
_cell.angle_beta   90.00
_cell.angle_gamma   90.00
#
_symmetry.space_group_name_H-M   'P 1'
#
loop_
_entity.id
_entity.type
_entity.pdbx_description
1 polymer ?
#
loop_
_entity_poly.entity_id
_entity_poly.type
_entity_poly.pdbx_seq_one_letter_code
_entity_poly.pdbx_strand_id
1 'polypeptide(L)'
;MLFLATEVKAHYHIAVSTRFVERLAAAGETVTAEYVYKRALNENFKDITDVGTLPHGIASQVNGTLTSPVVLQINSSRDATQPLRPCADSNEEEMTFAAALQKTTNTRLLRLVLSDGHTEVTAIELATLPVFCGIPVPGEKLLVKEGAQIKNGAIIMTEDCVVPLGGEVQQLKREFLAMRSRCDVPYQTSVGLEAAPRFQPLRVGCAAAGGVPNTHAVTAGRGRGNDNSRGRSGGRGYRGGRGSGPRPRPLSSRGGYH
;
A
#
# COMPACT_ATOMS: atom_id res chain seq x y z
N MET A 1 11.59 -9.02 -36.05
CA MET A 1 10.95 -8.90 -34.72
C MET A 1 11.93 -8.51 -33.64
N LEU A 2 13.05 -9.23 -33.46
CA LEU A 2 14.10 -8.83 -32.50
C LEU A 2 14.60 -7.39 -32.72
N PHE A 3 14.86 -7.01 -33.97
CA PHE A 3 15.27 -5.64 -34.32
C PHE A 3 14.29 -4.57 -33.83
N LEU A 4 12.98 -4.76 -34.07
CA LEU A 4 11.93 -3.84 -33.59
C LEU A 4 11.88 -3.77 -32.06
N ALA A 5 12.00 -4.91 -31.38
CA ALA A 5 12.04 -4.93 -29.91
C ALA A 5 13.25 -4.16 -29.36
N THR A 6 14.43 -4.31 -29.98
CA THR A 6 15.64 -3.56 -29.61
C THR A 6 15.51 -2.07 -29.91
N GLU A 7 14.90 -1.71 -31.04
CA GLU A 7 14.64 -0.33 -31.44
C GLU A 7 13.69 0.36 -30.46
N VAL A 8 12.60 -0.32 -30.07
CA VAL A 8 11.66 0.19 -29.06
C VAL A 8 12.36 0.44 -27.73
N LYS A 9 13.20 -0.49 -27.28
CA LYS A 9 13.98 -0.31 -26.05
C LYS A 9 14.96 0.86 -26.15
N ALA A 10 15.62 1.03 -27.29
CA ALA A 10 16.59 2.10 -27.51
C ALA A 10 15.94 3.49 -27.56
N HIS A 11 14.82 3.63 -28.27
CA HIS A 11 14.18 4.93 -28.51
C HIS A 11 13.14 5.31 -27.46
N TYR A 12 12.45 4.34 -26.86
CA TYR A 12 11.32 4.57 -25.96
C TYR A 12 11.52 3.99 -24.55
N HIS A 13 12.65 3.33 -24.29
CA HIS A 13 13.03 2.81 -22.97
C HIS A 13 12.03 1.80 -22.36
N ILE A 14 11.23 1.15 -23.21
CA ILE A 14 10.34 0.03 -22.85
C ILE A 14 10.95 -1.26 -23.37
N ALA A 15 11.13 -2.25 -22.50
CA ALA A 15 11.43 -3.61 -22.95
C ALA A 15 10.14 -4.29 -23.43
N VAL A 16 10.20 -4.93 -24.59
CA VAL A 16 9.09 -5.73 -25.13
C VAL A 16 9.61 -7.10 -25.58
N SER A 17 8.80 -8.13 -25.41
CA SER A 17 9.06 -9.49 -25.87
C SER A 17 8.92 -9.58 -27.38
N THR A 18 9.69 -10.46 -28.01
CA THR A 18 9.53 -10.72 -29.45
C THR A 18 8.15 -11.29 -29.74
N ARG A 19 7.61 -12.10 -28.82
CA ARG A 19 6.25 -12.65 -28.87
C ARG A 19 5.18 -11.56 -28.94
N PHE A 20 5.32 -10.48 -28.17
CA PHE A 20 4.40 -9.36 -28.23
C PHE A 20 4.43 -8.69 -29.61
N VAL A 21 5.62 -8.43 -30.14
CA VAL A 21 5.78 -7.83 -31.48
C VAL A 21 5.22 -8.73 -32.59
N GLU A 22 5.41 -10.05 -32.47
CA GLU A 22 4.84 -11.04 -33.40
C GLU A 22 3.30 -11.03 -33.38
N ARG A 23 2.68 -10.94 -32.20
CA ARG A 23 1.21 -10.81 -32.08
C ARG A 23 0.69 -9.55 -32.76
N LEU A 24 1.43 -8.44 -32.67
CA LEU A 24 1.07 -7.20 -33.35
C LEU A 24 1.22 -7.32 -34.87
N ALA A 25 2.27 -8.00 -35.35
CA ALA A 25 2.49 -8.21 -36.79
C ALA A 25 1.45 -9.15 -37.42
N ALA A 26 0.98 -10.14 -36.66
CA ALA A 26 -0.07 -11.05 -37.11
C ALA A 26 -1.43 -10.36 -37.35
N ALA A 27 -1.63 -9.14 -36.82
CA ALA A 27 -2.85 -8.36 -37.01
C ALA A 27 -2.95 -7.69 -38.41
N GLY A 28 -1.96 -7.88 -39.29
CA GLY A 28 -2.01 -7.43 -40.69
C GLY A 28 -1.64 -5.95 -40.92
N GLU A 29 -1.16 -5.27 -39.89
CA GLU A 29 -0.74 -3.86 -39.94
C GLU A 29 0.80 -3.75 -40.03
N THR A 30 1.32 -2.74 -40.72
CA THR A 30 2.77 -2.48 -40.77
C THR A 30 3.26 -2.08 -39.38
N VAL A 31 4.02 -2.97 -38.73
CA VAL A 31 4.50 -2.75 -37.37
C VAL A 31 5.76 -1.88 -37.37
N THR A 32 5.62 -0.64 -36.90
CA THR A 32 6.73 0.28 -36.63
C THR A 32 7.08 0.32 -35.13
N ALA A 33 8.26 0.80 -34.76
CA ALA A 33 8.64 0.96 -33.35
C ALA A 33 7.69 1.90 -32.60
N GLU A 34 7.24 2.99 -33.23
CA GLU A 34 6.25 3.90 -32.65
C GLU A 34 4.89 3.21 -32.40
N TYR A 35 4.46 2.35 -33.34
CA TYR A 35 3.23 1.58 -33.18
C TYR A 35 3.33 0.61 -32.00
N VAL A 36 4.43 -0.13 -31.89
CA VAL A 36 4.69 -1.05 -30.77
C VAL A 36 4.73 -0.28 -29.45
N TYR A 37 5.39 0.88 -29.41
CA TYR A 37 5.41 1.76 -28.25
C TYR A 37 4.00 2.17 -27.80
N LYS A 38 3.18 2.71 -28.71
CA LYS A 38 1.79 3.12 -28.41
C LYS A 38 0.93 1.97 -27.92
N ARG A 39 1.12 0.77 -28.48
CA ARG A 39 0.44 -0.45 -27.99
C ARG A 39 0.93 -0.84 -26.59
N ALA A 40 2.23 -0.86 -26.36
CA ALA A 40 2.83 -1.23 -25.08
C ALA A 40 2.38 -0.32 -23.92
N LEU A 41 2.12 0.97 -24.16
CA LEU A 41 1.59 1.88 -23.14
C LEU A 41 0.25 1.39 -22.55
N ASN A 42 -0.53 0.64 -23.32
CA ASN A 42 -1.86 0.16 -22.94
C ASN A 42 -1.91 -1.31 -22.50
N GLU A 43 -0.74 -1.94 -22.38
CA GLU A 43 -0.60 -3.32 -21.95
C GLU A 43 0.01 -3.40 -20.55
N ASN A 44 -0.23 -4.53 -19.88
CA ASN A 44 0.43 -4.82 -18.63
C ASN A 44 1.87 -5.27 -18.91
N PHE A 45 2.86 -4.60 -18.30
CA PHE A 45 4.26 -4.93 -18.51
C PHE A 45 4.61 -6.38 -18.16
N LYS A 46 3.90 -7.01 -17.21
CA LYS A 46 4.07 -8.43 -16.89
C LYS A 46 3.78 -9.36 -18.09
N ASP A 47 2.93 -8.94 -19.02
CA ASP A 47 2.46 -9.77 -20.13
C ASP A 47 3.23 -9.53 -21.43
N ILE A 48 4.00 -8.43 -21.49
CA ILE A 48 4.71 -7.99 -22.70
C ILE A 48 6.22 -7.92 -22.53
N THR A 49 6.77 -8.15 -21.35
CA THR A 49 8.24 -8.10 -21.10
C THR A 49 8.77 -9.49 -20.77
N ASP A 50 9.86 -9.92 -21.42
CA ASP A 50 10.52 -11.18 -21.08
C ASP A 50 11.68 -10.99 -20.09
N VAL A 51 12.22 -9.78 -20.00
CA VAL A 51 13.43 -9.46 -19.23
C VAL A 51 13.21 -8.16 -18.45
N GLY A 52 13.54 -8.18 -17.16
CA GLY A 52 13.55 -6.98 -16.33
C GLY A 52 14.55 -5.94 -16.82
N THR A 53 14.18 -4.66 -16.66
CA THR A 53 15.02 -3.50 -17.00
C THR A 53 15.58 -2.81 -15.77
N LEU A 54 14.98 -3.03 -14.60
CA LEU A 54 15.49 -2.51 -13.35
C LEU A 54 16.75 -3.29 -12.90
N PRO A 55 17.77 -2.59 -12.36
CA PRO A 55 18.93 -3.25 -11.75
C PRO A 55 18.52 -4.24 -10.65
N HIS A 56 19.17 -5.41 -10.65
CA HIS A 56 18.96 -6.40 -9.60
C HIS A 56 19.24 -5.82 -8.21
N GLY A 57 18.33 -6.09 -7.27
CA GLY A 57 18.45 -5.60 -5.89
C GLY A 57 18.20 -4.11 -5.71
N ILE A 58 17.64 -3.40 -6.71
CA ILE A 58 17.33 -1.96 -6.60
C ILE A 58 16.54 -1.61 -5.32
N ALA A 59 15.58 -2.46 -4.94
CA ALA A 59 14.76 -2.30 -3.75
C ALA A 59 15.52 -2.51 -2.42
N SER A 60 16.74 -3.03 -2.47
CA SER A 60 17.60 -3.26 -1.28
C SER A 60 18.74 -2.23 -1.18
N GLN A 61 18.88 -1.32 -2.15
CA GLN A 61 19.95 -0.32 -2.15
C GLN A 61 19.69 0.76 -1.10
N VAL A 62 20.65 0.97 -0.19
CA VAL A 62 20.58 2.09 0.77
C VAL A 62 20.75 3.43 0.07
N ASN A 63 21.66 3.50 -0.89
CA ASN A 63 21.93 4.69 -1.69
C ASN A 63 22.40 4.27 -3.09
N GLY A 64 21.96 4.97 -4.13
CA GLY A 64 22.34 4.69 -5.51
C GLY A 64 21.75 5.71 -6.48
N THR A 65 21.98 5.49 -7.76
CA THR A 65 21.40 6.27 -8.86
C THR A 65 21.03 5.34 -9.98
N LEU A 66 19.92 5.63 -10.67
CA LEU A 66 19.50 4.86 -11.83
C LEU A 66 20.48 5.11 -12.99
N THR A 67 21.05 4.03 -13.55
CA THR A 67 22.14 4.10 -14.56
C THR A 67 21.65 4.27 -15.99
N SER A 68 20.35 4.13 -16.22
CA SER A 68 19.75 4.23 -17.55
C SER A 68 18.30 4.68 -17.42
N PRO A 69 17.76 5.45 -18.37
CA PRO A 69 16.34 5.78 -18.36
C PRO A 69 15.49 4.52 -18.50
N VAL A 70 14.36 4.47 -17.81
CA VAL A 70 13.46 3.32 -17.81
C VAL A 70 12.00 3.76 -17.72
N VAL A 71 11.15 3.16 -18.55
CA VAL A 71 9.71 3.31 -18.39
C VAL A 71 9.19 2.25 -17.45
N LEU A 72 8.38 2.67 -16.48
CA LEU A 72 7.79 1.80 -15.47
C LEU A 72 6.27 1.95 -15.49
N GLN A 73 5.58 0.87 -15.15
CA GLN A 73 4.15 0.83 -14.92
C GLN A 73 3.84 1.12 -13.45
N ILE A 74 2.85 1.96 -13.20
CA ILE A 74 2.30 2.18 -11.86
C ILE A 74 1.38 1.00 -11.51
N ASN A 75 1.74 0.25 -10.47
CA ASN A 75 0.90 -0.83 -9.94
C ASN A 75 -0.04 -0.32 -8.83
N SER A 76 0.43 0.61 -8.01
CA SER A 76 -0.41 1.29 -7.02
C SER A 76 0.14 2.68 -6.70
N SER A 77 -0.75 3.53 -6.20
CA SER A 77 -0.46 4.91 -5.85
C SER A 77 -1.22 5.27 -4.59
N ARG A 78 -0.64 6.14 -3.77
CA ARG A 78 -1.31 6.76 -2.64
C ARG A 78 -0.68 8.10 -2.31
N ASP A 79 -1.47 8.97 -1.70
CA ASP A 79 -0.94 10.12 -0.98
C ASP A 79 -0.50 9.70 0.42
N ALA A 80 0.80 9.79 0.69
CA ALA A 80 1.42 9.44 1.97
C ALA A 80 1.12 10.44 3.08
N THR A 81 0.53 11.61 2.76
CA THR A 81 0.03 12.55 3.76
C THR A 81 -1.32 12.14 4.34
N GLN A 82 -2.00 11.20 3.67
CA GLN A 82 -3.31 10.71 4.10
C GLN A 82 -3.19 9.49 5.01
N PRO A 83 -4.07 9.36 6.01
CA PRO A 83 -4.08 8.19 6.88
C PRO A 83 -4.44 6.93 6.08
N LEU A 84 -3.75 5.82 6.37
CA LEU A 84 -3.99 4.52 5.72
C LEU A 84 -5.39 3.97 5.96
N ARG A 85 -6.03 4.42 7.03
CA ARG A 85 -7.42 4.11 7.37
C ARG A 85 -8.06 5.41 7.85
N PRO A 86 -9.16 5.86 7.23
CA PRO A 86 -9.99 6.89 7.82
C PRO A 86 -10.37 6.44 9.24
N CYS A 87 -10.25 7.32 10.23
CA CYS A 87 -10.69 7.01 11.59
C CYS A 87 -12.18 6.63 11.52
N ALA A 88 -12.61 5.66 12.33
CA ALA A 88 -14.00 5.19 12.33
C ALA A 88 -15.03 6.29 12.71
N ASP A 89 -14.54 7.45 13.15
CA ASP A 89 -15.29 8.62 13.59
C ASP A 89 -15.16 9.79 12.58
N SER A 90 -14.54 9.57 11.42
CA SER A 90 -14.47 10.61 10.37
C SER A 90 -15.83 10.77 9.71
N ASN A 91 -16.37 11.99 9.77
CA ASN A 91 -17.66 12.33 9.16
C ASN A 91 -17.53 12.44 7.63
N GLU A 92 -18.65 12.29 6.91
CA GLU A 92 -18.71 12.42 5.44
C GLU A 92 -18.16 13.76 4.93
N GLU A 93 -18.35 14.84 5.71
CA GLU A 93 -17.81 16.17 5.43
C GLU A 93 -16.27 16.21 5.50
N GLU A 94 -15.66 15.46 6.42
CA GLU A 94 -14.21 15.40 6.58
C GLU A 94 -13.57 14.57 5.46
N MET A 95 -14.24 13.49 5.04
CA MET A 95 -13.82 12.69 3.88
C MET A 95 -13.93 13.47 2.56
N THR A 96 -15.02 14.22 2.36
CA THR A 96 -15.18 15.07 1.18
C THR A 96 -14.19 16.24 1.18
N PHE A 97 -13.91 16.83 2.33
CA PHE A 97 -12.87 17.85 2.48
C PHE A 97 -11.47 17.29 2.16
N ALA A 98 -11.12 16.11 2.69
CA ALA A 98 -9.85 15.44 2.37
C ALA A 98 -9.72 15.11 0.88
N ALA A 99 -10.80 14.65 0.22
CA ALA A 99 -10.81 14.39 -1.21
C ALA A 99 -10.70 15.67 -2.07
N ALA A 100 -11.28 16.79 -1.61
CA ALA A 100 -11.12 18.08 -2.25
C ALA A 100 -9.68 18.63 -2.09
N LEU A 101 -9.07 18.40 -0.92
CA LEU A 101 -7.69 18.73 -0.63
C LEU A 101 -6.71 18.00 -1.57
N GLN A 102 -6.96 16.71 -1.85
CA GLN A 102 -6.15 15.90 -2.77
C GLN A 102 -6.03 16.48 -4.19
N LYS A 103 -7.07 17.19 -4.65
CA LYS A 103 -7.09 17.78 -6.00
C LYS A 103 -6.46 19.18 -6.06
N THR A 104 -6.25 19.83 -4.91
CA THR A 104 -6.02 21.28 -4.87
C THR A 104 -4.81 21.70 -4.04
N THR A 105 -4.20 20.83 -3.24
CA THR A 105 -3.07 21.26 -2.40
C THR A 105 -1.70 20.88 -2.92
N ASN A 106 -0.81 21.87 -2.87
CA ASN A 106 0.66 21.75 -3.01
C ASN A 106 1.31 21.04 -1.82
N THR A 107 0.56 20.20 -1.09
CA THR A 107 1.04 19.54 0.14
C THR A 107 1.03 18.02 0.06
N ARG A 108 0.52 17.44 -1.04
CA ARG A 108 0.50 15.98 -1.21
C ARG A 108 1.91 15.42 -1.35
N LEU A 109 2.09 14.17 -0.93
CA LEU A 109 3.33 13.41 -1.13
C LEU A 109 2.98 12.02 -1.65
N LEU A 110 3.16 11.80 -2.94
CA LEU A 110 2.88 10.53 -3.60
C LEU A 110 3.88 9.45 -3.20
N ARG A 111 3.35 8.29 -2.83
CA ARG A 111 4.07 7.02 -2.81
C ARG A 111 3.50 6.12 -3.89
N LEU A 112 4.32 5.78 -4.87
CA LEU A 112 3.99 4.88 -5.97
C LEU A 112 4.69 3.54 -5.79
N VAL A 113 4.06 2.46 -6.24
CA VAL A 113 4.71 1.18 -6.48
C VAL A 113 4.81 1.01 -7.99
N LEU A 114 6.03 0.96 -8.49
CA LEU A 114 6.35 0.90 -9.91
C LEU A 114 6.89 -0.48 -10.27
N SER A 115 6.68 -0.92 -11.52
CA SER A 115 7.21 -2.18 -12.02
C SER A 115 7.64 -2.09 -13.48
N ASP A 116 8.70 -2.81 -13.81
CA ASP A 116 9.13 -3.07 -15.19
C ASP A 116 8.50 -4.36 -15.77
N GLY A 117 7.56 -4.99 -15.04
CA GLY A 117 6.98 -6.29 -15.37
C GLY A 117 7.62 -7.47 -14.64
N HIS A 118 8.79 -7.29 -14.01
CA HIS A 118 9.53 -8.35 -13.33
C HIS A 118 9.85 -8.00 -11.88
N THR A 119 10.36 -6.80 -11.67
CA THR A 119 10.73 -6.26 -10.36
C THR A 119 9.81 -5.12 -9.99
N GLU A 120 9.52 -4.98 -8.71
CA GLU A 120 8.80 -3.83 -8.16
C GLU A 120 9.76 -2.92 -7.39
N VAL A 121 9.56 -1.62 -7.51
CA VAL A 121 10.32 -0.60 -6.79
C VAL A 121 9.37 0.49 -6.29
N THR A 122 9.62 0.99 -5.08
CA THR A 122 8.84 2.13 -4.57
C THR A 122 9.39 3.42 -5.18
N ALA A 123 8.52 4.37 -5.52
CA ALA A 123 8.93 5.73 -5.85
C ALA A 123 8.22 6.72 -4.92
N ILE A 124 8.95 7.73 -4.47
CA ILE A 124 8.49 8.68 -3.46
C ILE A 124 8.69 10.11 -3.97
N GLU A 125 7.63 10.88 -3.87
CA GLU A 125 7.63 12.32 -4.00
C GLU A 125 8.05 12.97 -2.68
N LEU A 126 9.06 13.85 -2.69
CA LEU A 126 9.49 14.60 -1.50
C LEU A 126 8.87 16.00 -1.40
N ALA A 127 8.38 16.51 -2.52
CA ALA A 127 7.63 17.76 -2.64
C ALA A 127 6.62 17.60 -3.78
N THR A 128 5.45 18.22 -3.68
CA THR A 128 4.40 18.08 -4.69
C THR A 128 4.91 18.44 -6.08
N LEU A 129 4.86 17.47 -6.99
CA LEU A 129 5.27 17.54 -8.38
C LEU A 129 4.03 17.89 -9.24
N PRO A 130 4.01 19.07 -9.88
CA PRO A 130 2.93 19.50 -10.76
C PRO A 130 2.79 18.63 -12.01
N VAL A 131 3.85 17.90 -12.38
CA VAL A 131 3.84 16.97 -13.53
C VAL A 131 2.73 15.93 -13.42
N PHE A 132 2.30 15.60 -12.20
CA PHE A 132 1.12 14.81 -11.95
C PHE A 132 -0.11 15.73 -11.79
N CYS A 133 -1.09 15.65 -12.69
CA CYS A 133 -2.35 16.41 -12.57
C CYS A 133 -3.29 15.88 -11.46
N GLY A 134 -2.88 14.84 -10.72
CA GLY A 134 -3.65 14.16 -9.69
C GLY A 134 -2.88 12.96 -9.14
N ILE A 135 -3.54 12.08 -8.38
CA ILE A 135 -2.95 10.80 -7.98
C ILE A 135 -2.98 9.87 -9.21
N PRO A 136 -1.83 9.41 -9.74
CA PRO A 136 -1.77 8.52 -10.89
C PRO A 136 -2.55 7.23 -10.64
N VAL A 137 -3.17 6.63 -11.66
CA VAL A 137 -3.95 5.38 -11.47
C VAL A 137 -3.17 4.13 -11.89
N PRO A 138 -3.49 2.95 -11.31
CA PRO A 138 -2.87 1.70 -11.73
C PRO A 138 -2.98 1.44 -13.24
N GLY A 139 -1.86 1.06 -13.85
CA GLY A 139 -1.71 0.81 -15.28
C GLY A 139 -1.06 1.96 -16.06
N GLU A 140 -1.09 3.19 -15.54
CA GLU A 140 -0.38 4.31 -16.16
C GLU A 140 1.13 4.07 -16.22
N LYS A 141 1.77 4.65 -17.23
CA LYS A 141 3.21 4.54 -17.48
C LYS A 141 3.91 5.86 -17.17
N LEU A 142 5.12 5.77 -16.63
CA LEU A 142 6.00 6.92 -16.40
C LEU A 142 7.43 6.57 -16.80
N LEU A 143 8.12 7.54 -17.39
CA LEU A 143 9.55 7.48 -17.64
C LEU A 143 10.30 8.04 -16.42
N VAL A 144 11.22 7.25 -15.88
CA VAL A 144 12.24 7.72 -14.94
C VAL A 144 13.53 7.93 -15.72
N LYS A 145 14.05 9.15 -15.71
CA LYS A 145 15.29 9.50 -16.41
C LYS A 145 16.52 8.93 -15.68
N GLU A 146 17.60 8.79 -16.43
CA GLU A 146 18.92 8.47 -15.87
C GLU A 146 19.33 9.47 -14.80
N GLY A 147 20.09 9.01 -13.80
CA GLY A 147 20.57 9.84 -12.70
C GLY A 147 19.56 10.04 -11.57
N ALA A 148 18.33 9.52 -11.69
CA ALA A 148 17.35 9.53 -10.61
C ALA A 148 17.93 8.87 -9.34
N GLN A 149 17.82 9.54 -8.20
CA GLN A 149 18.39 9.04 -6.95
C GLN A 149 17.58 7.86 -6.41
N ILE A 150 18.29 6.88 -5.86
CA ILE A 150 17.72 5.76 -5.14
C ILE A 150 18.16 5.87 -3.68
N LYS A 151 17.21 5.91 -2.75
CA LYS A 151 17.44 5.96 -1.31
C LYS A 151 16.58 4.92 -0.62
N ASN A 152 17.21 4.04 0.17
CA ASN A 152 16.53 2.98 0.93
C ASN A 152 15.54 2.17 0.08
N GLY A 153 15.97 1.78 -1.12
CA GLY A 153 15.16 0.98 -2.05
C GLY A 153 14.06 1.74 -2.77
N ALA A 154 14.02 3.07 -2.65
CA ALA A 154 13.01 3.90 -3.29
C ALA A 154 13.64 4.90 -4.27
N ILE A 155 13.00 5.08 -5.43
CA ILE A 155 13.32 6.15 -6.37
C ILE A 155 12.81 7.46 -5.78
N ILE A 156 13.68 8.45 -5.67
CA ILE A 156 13.33 9.80 -5.26
C ILE A 156 12.91 10.60 -6.50
N MET A 157 11.62 10.88 -6.59
CA MET A 157 11.03 11.59 -7.72
C MET A 157 11.26 13.10 -7.58
N THR A 158 11.65 13.72 -8.69
CA THR A 158 11.81 15.16 -8.88
C THR A 158 11.23 15.53 -10.24
N GLU A 159 10.93 16.81 -10.47
CA GLU A 159 10.36 17.26 -11.76
C GLU A 159 11.30 16.96 -12.93
N ASP A 160 12.61 17.01 -12.68
CA ASP A 160 13.61 16.76 -13.72
C ASP A 160 13.71 15.30 -14.10
N CYS A 161 13.43 14.37 -13.18
CA CYS A 161 13.67 12.93 -13.39
C CYS A 161 12.43 12.12 -13.76
N VAL A 162 11.21 12.68 -13.69
CA VAL A 162 9.98 11.94 -13.98
C VAL A 162 9.18 12.58 -15.10
N VAL A 163 8.75 11.76 -16.07
CA VAL A 163 7.85 12.17 -17.16
C VAL A 163 6.69 11.18 -17.27
N PRO A 164 5.47 11.56 -16.87
CA PRO A 164 4.28 10.75 -17.11
C PRO A 164 4.05 10.54 -18.61
N LEU A 165 3.86 9.29 -19.01
CA LEU A 165 3.59 8.91 -20.40
C LEU A 165 2.10 8.58 -20.62
N GLY A 166 1.33 8.42 -19.54
CA GLY A 166 -0.08 8.03 -19.60
C GLY A 166 -0.24 6.56 -19.99
N GLY A 167 -1.18 6.27 -20.89
CA GLY A 167 -1.60 4.90 -21.19
C GLY A 167 -2.46 4.30 -20.09
N GLU A 168 -3.13 3.19 -20.40
CA GLU A 168 -4.02 2.54 -19.45
C GLU A 168 -3.99 1.01 -19.59
N VAL A 169 -3.99 0.31 -18.46
CA VAL A 169 -4.19 -1.14 -18.45
C VAL A 169 -5.62 -1.42 -18.05
N GLN A 170 -6.46 -1.81 -19.01
CA GLN A 170 -7.92 -1.92 -18.82
C GLN A 170 -8.31 -2.81 -17.65
N GLN A 171 -7.59 -3.92 -17.43
CA GLN A 171 -7.84 -4.79 -16.28
C GLN A 171 -7.59 -4.06 -14.95
N LEU A 172 -6.40 -3.48 -14.78
CA LEU A 172 -6.01 -2.78 -13.55
C LEU A 172 -6.92 -1.57 -13.27
N LYS A 173 -7.31 -0.84 -14.31
CA LYS A 173 -8.23 0.30 -14.19
C LYS A 173 -9.62 -0.15 -13.71
N ARG A 174 -10.16 -1.24 -14.27
CA ARG A 174 -11.45 -1.81 -13.82
C ARG A 174 -11.38 -2.27 -12.38
N GLU A 175 -10.33 -2.99 -12.00
CA GLU A 175 -10.10 -3.45 -10.63
C GLU A 175 -9.97 -2.28 -9.64
N PHE A 176 -9.22 -1.24 -10.01
CA PHE A 176 -9.05 -0.03 -9.22
C PHE A 176 -10.37 0.71 -9.00
N LEU A 177 -11.16 0.92 -10.07
CA LEU A 177 -12.46 1.59 -9.98
C LEU A 177 -13.47 0.77 -9.15
N ALA A 178 -13.45 -0.55 -9.27
CA ALA A 178 -14.29 -1.44 -8.48
C ALA A 178 -13.88 -1.47 -6.99
N MET A 179 -12.60 -1.33 -6.68
CA MET A 179 -12.13 -1.22 -5.29
C MET A 179 -12.52 0.13 -4.70
N ARG A 180 -12.31 1.20 -5.46
CA ARG A 180 -12.68 2.56 -5.04
C ARG A 180 -14.18 2.67 -4.78
N SER A 181 -15.02 2.12 -5.65
CA SER A 181 -16.48 2.15 -5.44
C SER A 181 -16.92 1.38 -4.19
N ARG A 182 -16.18 0.35 -3.76
CA ARG A 182 -16.42 -0.36 -2.49
C ARG A 182 -15.97 0.44 -1.28
N CYS A 183 -14.84 1.15 -1.38
CA CYS A 183 -14.32 2.01 -0.31
C CYS A 183 -15.16 3.28 -0.12
N ASP A 184 -15.79 3.78 -1.19
CA ASP A 184 -16.70 4.92 -1.16
C ASP A 184 -18.09 4.55 -0.57
N VAL A 185 -18.35 3.27 -0.29
CA VAL A 185 -19.52 2.86 0.52
C VAL A 185 -19.14 3.08 1.99
N PRO A 186 -19.76 4.04 2.71
CA PRO A 186 -19.58 4.12 4.15
C PRO A 186 -19.93 2.76 4.74
N TYR A 187 -19.24 2.34 5.79
CA TYR A 187 -19.46 1.06 6.50
C TYR A 187 -20.94 0.89 6.86
N GLN A 188 -21.76 0.46 5.90
CA GLN A 188 -23.17 0.21 6.06
C GLN A 188 -23.25 -1.25 6.44
N THR A 189 -23.39 -1.43 7.74
CA THR A 189 -23.88 -2.63 8.38
C THR A 189 -25.23 -3.00 7.77
N SER A 190 -25.25 -3.68 6.63
CA SER A 190 -26.44 -4.37 6.18
C SER A 190 -26.08 -5.46 5.19
N VAL A 191 -26.38 -6.68 5.64
CA VAL A 191 -26.60 -7.92 4.89
C VAL A 191 -25.35 -8.76 4.56
N GLY A 192 -25.13 -9.78 5.41
CA GLY A 192 -24.61 -11.08 4.97
C GLY A 192 -23.13 -11.37 5.18
N LEU A 193 -22.77 -11.63 6.44
CA LEU A 193 -21.58 -12.37 6.93
C LEU A 193 -20.20 -11.77 6.59
N GLU A 194 -19.37 -11.57 7.63
CA GLU A 194 -17.93 -11.20 7.57
C GLU A 194 -17.57 -9.69 7.44
N ALA A 195 -18.34 -8.80 8.06
CA ALA A 195 -17.82 -7.50 8.51
C ALA A 195 -17.62 -7.56 10.03
N ALA A 196 -16.41 -7.91 10.48
CA ALA A 196 -16.11 -8.08 11.91
C ALA A 196 -16.62 -6.88 12.71
N PRO A 197 -17.49 -7.09 13.73
CA PRO A 197 -18.16 -6.00 14.43
C PRO A 197 -17.16 -5.10 15.15
N ARG A 198 -17.50 -3.80 15.26
CA ARG A 198 -16.73 -2.86 16.09
C ARG A 198 -16.58 -3.46 17.49
N PHE A 199 -15.35 -3.45 18.02
CA PHE A 199 -15.09 -3.89 19.38
C PHE A 199 -15.95 -3.07 20.35
N GLN A 200 -16.90 -3.74 20.99
CA GLN A 200 -17.68 -3.16 22.07
C GLN A 200 -16.96 -3.47 23.39
N PRO A 201 -16.62 -2.47 24.22
CA PRO A 201 -15.95 -2.70 25.48
C PRO A 201 -16.78 -3.64 26.37
N LEU A 202 -16.14 -4.71 26.87
CA LEU A 202 -16.73 -5.63 27.83
C LEU A 202 -17.18 -4.86 29.08
N ARG A 203 -18.50 -4.69 29.24
CA ARG A 203 -19.08 -4.17 30.47
C ARG A 203 -19.07 -5.28 31.53
N VAL A 204 -17.98 -5.36 32.29
CA VAL A 204 -17.91 -6.24 33.46
C VAL A 204 -18.60 -5.54 34.62
N GLY A 205 -19.87 -5.89 34.87
CA GLY A 205 -20.60 -5.46 36.05
C GLY A 205 -22.06 -5.10 35.78
N CYS A 206 -22.93 -6.11 35.71
CA CYS A 206 -24.34 -5.98 36.08
C CYS A 206 -24.86 -7.37 36.43
N ALA A 207 -25.42 -7.50 37.63
CA ALA A 207 -26.01 -8.73 38.14
C ALA A 207 -27.11 -9.24 37.19
N ALA A 208 -27.07 -10.54 36.87
CA ALA A 208 -28.13 -11.20 36.13
C ALA A 208 -29.43 -11.15 36.95
N ALA A 209 -30.42 -10.41 36.48
CA ALA A 209 -31.77 -10.44 37.00
C ALA A 209 -32.74 -10.72 35.83
N GLY A 210 -33.48 -11.83 35.95
CA GLY A 210 -34.57 -12.27 35.06
C GLY A 210 -34.05 -12.93 33.77
N GLY A 211 -34.27 -14.21 33.47
CA GLY A 211 -35.40 -15.06 33.79
C GLY A 211 -36.03 -15.51 32.48
N VAL A 212 -35.53 -16.60 31.90
CA VAL A 212 -36.23 -17.34 30.83
C VAL A 212 -36.08 -18.83 31.16
N PRO A 213 -37.18 -19.58 31.42
CA PRO A 213 -37.09 -21.00 31.68
C PRO A 213 -36.91 -21.74 30.36
N ASN A 214 -35.73 -22.34 30.16
CA ASN A 214 -35.52 -23.24 29.03
C ASN A 214 -35.82 -24.67 29.49
N THR A 215 -37.03 -25.15 29.23
CA THR A 215 -37.41 -26.55 29.41
C THR A 215 -36.82 -27.40 28.29
N HIS A 216 -35.58 -27.84 28.48
CA HIS A 216 -35.07 -29.03 27.82
C HIS A 216 -34.34 -29.88 28.86
N ALA A 217 -35.03 -30.90 29.35
CA ALA A 217 -34.46 -31.94 30.18
C ALA A 217 -33.48 -32.75 29.32
N VAL A 218 -32.18 -32.58 29.61
CA VAL A 218 -31.14 -33.51 29.15
C VAL A 218 -30.74 -34.34 30.36
N THR A 219 -31.16 -35.60 30.33
CA THR A 219 -30.92 -36.60 31.37
C THR A 219 -29.44 -36.96 31.39
N ALA A 220 -28.64 -36.30 32.24
CA ALA A 220 -27.26 -36.71 32.50
C ALA A 220 -27.25 -37.88 33.49
N GLY A 221 -26.75 -39.03 33.01
CA GLY A 221 -26.60 -40.25 33.78
C GLY A 221 -25.73 -40.08 35.02
N ARG A 222 -26.14 -40.79 36.08
CA ARG A 222 -25.45 -40.89 37.37
C ARG A 222 -24.07 -41.53 37.21
N GLY A 223 -23.03 -40.86 37.70
CA GLY A 223 -21.72 -41.43 37.98
C GLY A 223 -21.31 -41.06 39.41
N ARG A 224 -21.30 -42.06 40.29
CA ARG A 224 -20.98 -41.99 41.73
C ARG A 224 -19.53 -41.56 41.99
N GLY A 225 -19.34 -40.84 43.10
CA GLY A 225 -18.03 -40.40 43.58
C GLY A 225 -17.30 -41.41 44.47
N ASN A 226 -16.11 -40.98 44.89
CA ASN A 226 -15.32 -41.25 46.11
C ASN A 226 -13.85 -40.88 45.79
N ASP A 227 -12.98 -40.40 46.66
CA ASP A 227 -13.06 -39.81 47.99
C ASP A 227 -11.66 -39.22 48.28
N ASN A 228 -11.61 -38.19 49.13
CA ASN A 228 -10.51 -37.78 50.01
C ASN A 228 -9.08 -37.57 49.47
N SER A 229 -8.57 -36.35 49.66
CA SER A 229 -7.53 -36.10 50.68
C SER A 229 -7.38 -34.61 51.01
N ARG A 230 -7.15 -34.36 52.29
CA ARG A 230 -7.22 -33.11 53.06
C ARG A 230 -6.01 -32.20 52.84
N GLY A 231 -6.17 -30.89 53.03
CA GLY A 231 -5.03 -30.06 53.43
C GLY A 231 -5.13 -28.54 53.25
N ARG A 232 -5.58 -27.85 54.31
CA ARG A 232 -5.05 -26.58 54.85
C ARG A 232 -4.92 -25.34 53.95
N SER A 233 -5.80 -24.38 54.25
CA SER A 233 -5.50 -23.00 54.71
C SER A 233 -4.31 -22.24 54.12
N GLY A 234 -4.58 -21.08 53.53
CA GLY A 234 -3.55 -20.05 53.34
C GLY A 234 -3.97 -18.90 52.46
N GLY A 235 -4.86 -18.03 52.96
CA GLY A 235 -5.10 -16.74 52.32
C GLY A 235 -3.81 -15.90 52.27
N ARG A 236 -3.53 -15.30 51.11
CA ARG A 236 -2.63 -14.16 50.98
C ARG A 236 -3.22 -13.16 50.00
N GLY A 237 -3.79 -12.10 50.56
CA GLY A 237 -3.97 -10.86 49.84
C GLY A 237 -2.60 -10.22 49.57
N TYR A 238 -2.42 -9.69 48.37
CA TYR A 238 -1.36 -8.73 48.08
C TYR A 238 -2.00 -7.36 47.88
N ARG A 239 -1.95 -6.58 48.96
CA ARG A 239 -2.02 -5.11 48.95
C ARG A 239 -0.60 -4.58 48.75
N GLY A 240 -0.48 -3.53 47.94
CA GLY A 240 0.46 -2.44 48.19
C GLY A 240 1.75 -2.46 47.37
N GLY A 241 2.00 -1.34 46.69
CA GLY A 241 3.30 -1.09 46.06
C GLY A 241 3.35 0.12 45.13
N ARG A 242 2.80 1.28 45.53
CA ARG A 242 3.17 2.58 44.94
C ARG A 242 4.48 3.04 45.58
N GLY A 243 5.46 3.46 44.77
CA GLY A 243 6.65 4.21 45.17
C GLY A 243 7.65 4.25 44.01
N SER A 244 7.62 5.28 43.16
CA SER A 244 8.41 6.53 43.27
C SER A 244 9.92 6.30 43.27
N GLY A 245 10.50 6.15 42.08
CA GLY A 245 11.95 6.25 41.84
C GLY A 245 12.34 7.62 41.27
N PRO A 246 13.48 8.22 41.69
CA PRO A 246 13.84 9.60 41.35
C PRO A 246 14.39 9.75 39.93
N ARG A 247 14.00 10.86 39.27
CA ARG A 247 14.55 11.35 38.00
C ARG A 247 15.96 11.95 38.23
N PRO A 248 16.96 11.68 37.38
CA PRO A 248 18.19 12.47 37.38
C PRO A 248 17.94 13.83 36.72
N ARG A 249 18.41 14.90 37.38
CA ARG A 249 18.46 16.27 36.84
C ARG A 249 19.77 16.51 36.08
N PRO A 250 19.77 17.45 35.11
CA PRO A 250 20.91 17.74 34.25
C PRO A 250 21.93 18.66 34.95
N LEU A 251 23.22 18.43 34.71
CA LEU A 251 24.30 19.34 35.08
C LEU A 251 24.43 20.44 34.02
N SER A 252 24.43 21.68 34.47
CA SER A 252 24.71 22.86 33.65
C SER A 252 26.00 23.54 34.13
N SER A 253 26.87 23.82 33.15
CA SER A 253 27.70 25.02 32.94
C SER A 253 28.53 25.63 34.09
N ARG A 254 29.85 25.77 33.83
CA ARG A 254 30.66 27.01 33.88
C ARG A 254 32.07 26.66 33.32
N GLY A 255 32.55 27.26 32.22
CA GLY A 255 33.24 28.58 32.13
C GLY A 255 34.72 28.42 32.55
N GLY A 256 35.78 28.88 31.87
CA GLY A 256 36.01 29.79 30.75
C GLY A 256 37.54 29.94 30.51
N TYR A 257 37.93 30.73 29.49
CA TYR A 257 39.21 31.43 29.28
C TYR A 257 40.56 30.69 29.50
N HIS A 258 41.24 30.32 28.42
CA HIS A 258 42.43 30.97 27.86
C HIS A 258 42.89 30.28 26.57
#